data_AF-A0A7Y6ETW2-F1
#
_entry.id   AF-A0A7Y6ETW2-F1
#
_cell.length_a   1.000
_cell.length_b   1.000
_cell.length_c   1.000
_cell.angle_alpha   90.00
_cell.angle_beta   90.00
_cell.angle_gamma   90.00
#
_symmetry.space_group_name_H-M   'P 1'
#
loop_
_entity.id
_entity.type
_entity.pdbx_description
1 polymer ?
#
loop_
_entity_poly.entity_id
_entity_poly.type
_entity_poly.pdbx_seq_one_letter_code
_entity_poly.pdbx_strand_id
1 'polypeptide(L)'
;RSSLKGGGSVLVVGNRRIPGAFIQQLKNGRWHVMQRVAGKNRYPIDVVKIPMAVPLTTAFKQNIERIRRERLPKELGYALQHQLRMVIKR
;
A
#
# COMPACT_ATOMS: atom_id res chain seq x y z
N ARG A 1 -9.34 -33.93 -23.52
CA ARG A 1 -9.43 -33.32 -22.15
C ARG A 1 -8.11 -32.60 -21.89
N SER A 2 -8.04 -31.29 -22.15
CA SER A 2 -6.83 -30.50 -21.91
C SER A 2 -6.65 -30.32 -20.40
N SER A 3 -5.51 -30.77 -19.87
CA SER A 3 -5.15 -30.53 -18.48
C SER A 3 -5.01 -29.02 -18.23
N LEU A 4 -5.88 -28.48 -17.39
CA LEU A 4 -5.78 -27.12 -16.88
C LEU A 4 -4.53 -27.03 -15.98
N LYS A 5 -3.36 -26.84 -16.59
CA LYS A 5 -2.13 -26.44 -15.88
C LYS A 5 -2.39 -25.10 -15.20
N GLY A 6 -2.84 -25.13 -13.94
CA GLY A 6 -3.14 -23.94 -13.14
C GLY A 6 -4.49 -23.92 -12.43
N GLY A 7 -5.32 -24.97 -12.53
CA GLY A 7 -6.65 -25.03 -11.90
C GLY A 7 -6.70 -24.99 -10.35
N GLY A 8 -5.57 -24.82 -9.67
CA GLY A 8 -5.47 -24.82 -8.21
C GLY A 8 -4.37 -23.94 -7.61
N SER A 9 -3.74 -23.06 -8.39
CA SER A 9 -2.68 -22.17 -7.86
C SER A 9 -3.28 -21.11 -6.94
N VAL A 10 -2.81 -21.01 -5.70
CA VAL A 10 -3.23 -20.00 -4.73
C VAL A 10 -2.12 -18.98 -4.55
N LEU A 11 -2.37 -17.72 -4.86
CA LEU A 11 -1.45 -16.63 -4.56
C LEU A 11 -1.69 -16.13 -3.14
N VAL A 12 -0.62 -15.95 -2.37
CA VAL A 12 -0.68 -15.37 -1.02
C VAL A 12 -0.15 -13.94 -1.07
N VAL A 13 -0.97 -12.98 -0.63
CA VAL A 13 -0.60 -11.55 -0.56
C VAL A 13 -0.88 -11.05 0.85
N GLY A 14 0.18 -10.79 1.60
CA GLY A 14 0.07 -10.51 3.04
C GLY A 14 -0.63 -11.67 3.76
N ASN A 15 -1.68 -11.35 4.53
CA ASN A 15 -2.48 -12.35 5.24
C ASN A 15 -3.61 -12.97 4.40
N ARG A 16 -3.68 -12.71 3.08
CA ARG A 16 -4.76 -13.20 2.21
C ARG A 16 -4.28 -14.30 1.27
N ARG A 17 -5.15 -15.29 1.08
CA ARG A 17 -4.99 -16.38 0.10
C ARG A 17 -6.01 -16.20 -1.01
N ILE A 18 -5.57 -16.15 -2.26
CA ILE A 18 -6.43 -15.86 -3.42
C ILE A 18 -6.29 -17.01 -4.42
N PRO A 19 -7.31 -17.88 -4.55
CA PRO A 19 -7.26 -19.04 -5.44
C PRO A 19 -7.40 -18.63 -6.92
N GLY A 20 -6.67 -19.29 -7.81
CA GLY A 20 -6.66 -18.99 -9.25
C GLY A 20 -6.05 -17.62 -9.59
N ALA A 21 -5.34 -17.00 -8.64
CA ALA A 21 -4.71 -15.70 -8.83
C ALA A 21 -3.24 -15.80 -9.26
N PHE A 22 -2.82 -14.78 -10.01
CA PHE A 22 -1.46 -14.63 -10.53
C PHE A 22 -1.09 -13.14 -10.55
N ILE A 23 0.20 -12.86 -10.68
CA ILE A 23 0.73 -11.50 -10.73
C ILE A 23 1.14 -11.20 -12.18
N GLN A 24 0.79 -10.02 -12.67
CA GLN A 24 1.21 -9.53 -13.98
C GLN A 24 1.73 -8.10 -13.86
N GLN A 25 2.87 -7.83 -14.49
CA GLN A 25 3.36 -6.47 -14.67
C GLN A 25 2.71 -5.86 -15.93
N LEU A 26 2.15 -4.68 -15.79
CA LEU A 26 1.62 -3.91 -16.91
C LEU A 26 2.75 -3.20 -17.65
N LYS A 27 2.46 -2.75 -18.89
CA LYS A 27 3.42 -1.99 -19.71
C LYS A 27 3.93 -0.70 -19.04
N ASN A 28 3.18 -0.16 -18.07
CA ASN A 28 3.56 1.01 -17.28
C ASN A 28 4.37 0.66 -16.01
N GLY A 29 4.81 -0.59 -15.87
CA GLY A 29 5.62 -1.06 -14.73
C GLY A 29 4.84 -1.44 -13.47
N ARG A 30 3.52 -1.20 -13.41
CA ARG A 30 2.69 -1.52 -12.24
C ARG A 30 2.40 -3.02 -12.17
N TRP A 31 2.54 -3.59 -10.98
CA TRP A 31 2.16 -4.97 -10.69
C TRP A 31 0.69 -5.07 -10.30
N HIS A 32 -0.05 -5.91 -11.01
CA HIS A 32 -1.45 -6.19 -10.73
C HIS A 32 -1.61 -7.65 -10.30
N VAL A 33 -2.39 -7.86 -9.25
CA VAL A 33 -2.88 -9.18 -8.89
C VAL A 33 -4.16 -9.43 -9.66
N MET A 34 -4.17 -10.48 -10.48
CA MET A 34 -5.30 -10.87 -11.30
C MET A 34 -5.81 -12.24 -10.84
N GLN A 35 -7.10 -12.52 -11.04
CA GLN A 35 -7.73 -13.77 -10.67
C GLN A 35 -8.52 -14.34 -11.84
N ARG A 36 -8.33 -15.64 -12.12
CA ARG A 36 -9.18 -16.38 -13.05
C ARG A 36 -10.46 -16.79 -12.34
N VAL A 37 -11.60 -16.34 -12.86
CA VAL A 37 -12.91 -16.65 -12.30
C VAL A 37 -13.56 -17.75 -13.13
N ALA A 38 -13.75 -18.92 -12.53
CA ALA A 38 -14.46 -20.03 -13.16
C ALA A 38 -15.93 -19.65 -13.42
N GLY A 39 -16.47 -20.04 -14.57
CA GLY A 39 -17.88 -19.79 -14.93
C GLY A 39 -18.15 -18.51 -15.75
N LYS A 40 -17.14 -17.67 -16.00
CA LYS A 40 -17.26 -16.54 -16.95
C LYS A 40 -16.78 -16.95 -18.35
N ASN A 41 -17.69 -17.06 -19.31
CA ASN A 41 -17.34 -17.33 -20.71
C ASN A 41 -16.72 -16.11 -21.43
N ARG A 42 -16.97 -14.89 -20.93
CA ARG A 42 -16.41 -13.64 -21.44
C ARG A 42 -15.68 -12.90 -20.32
N TYR A 43 -14.44 -12.47 -20.59
CA TYR A 43 -13.52 -11.85 -19.61
C TYR A 43 -13.30 -12.70 -18.35
N PRO A 44 -12.65 -13.87 -18.46
CA PRO A 44 -12.44 -14.76 -17.32
C PRO A 44 -11.38 -14.28 -16.33
N ILE A 45 -10.78 -13.10 -16.51
CA ILE A 45 -9.71 -12.56 -15.67
C ILE A 45 -10.14 -11.21 -15.09
N ASP A 46 -10.22 -11.15 -13.77
CA ASP A 46 -10.53 -9.92 -13.02
C ASP A 46 -9.29 -9.41 -12.27
N VAL A 47 -9.27 -8.11 -11.97
CA VAL A 47 -8.26 -7.52 -11.07
C VAL A 47 -8.73 -7.66 -9.63
N VAL A 48 -7.88 -8.18 -8.75
CA VAL A 48 -8.20 -8.36 -7.34
C VAL A 48 -8.05 -7.03 -6.60
N LYS A 49 -9.11 -6.63 -5.90
CA LYS A 49 -9.11 -5.44 -5.04
C LYS A 49 -8.61 -5.82 -3.64
N ILE A 50 -7.41 -5.38 -3.29
CA ILE A 50 -6.84 -5.54 -1.93
C ILE A 50 -7.17 -4.27 -1.14
N PRO A 51 -8.03 -4.33 -0.10
CA PRO A 51 -8.30 -3.14 0.72
C PRO A 51 -7.05 -2.72 1.50
N MET A 52 -6.59 -1.50 1.24
CA MET A 52 -5.38 -0.90 1.81
C MET A 52 -5.66 0.28 2.75
N ALA A 53 -6.90 0.75 2.86
CA ALA A 53 -7.23 1.95 3.64
C ALA A 53 -6.81 1.84 5.11
N VAL A 54 -7.20 0.74 5.78
CA VAL A 54 -6.85 0.50 7.19
C VAL A 54 -5.34 0.38 7.41
N PRO A 55 -4.59 -0.51 6.72
CA PRO A 55 -3.15 -0.64 6.99
C PRO A 55 -2.38 0.65 6.69
N LEU A 56 -2.76 1.39 5.64
CA LEU A 56 -2.11 2.67 5.32
C LEU A 56 -2.39 3.72 6.40
N THR A 57 -3.64 3.87 6.83
CA THR A 57 -3.99 4.85 7.89
C THR A 57 -3.34 4.51 9.22
N THR A 58 -3.28 3.24 9.60
CA THR A 58 -2.60 2.80 10.84
C THR A 58 -1.10 3.07 10.78
N ALA A 59 -0.42 2.66 9.69
CA ALA A 59 1.01 2.89 9.52
C ALA A 59 1.34 4.40 9.49
N PHE A 60 0.48 5.20 8.84
CA PHE A 60 0.65 6.64 8.79
C PHE A 60 0.52 7.30 10.17
N LYS A 61 -0.49 6.92 10.96
CA LYS A 61 -0.65 7.42 12.34
C LYS A 61 0.55 7.06 13.23
N GLN A 62 1.03 5.82 13.15
CA GLN A 62 2.24 5.40 13.86
C GLN A 62 3.46 6.23 13.46
N ASN A 63 3.60 6.53 12.17
CA ASN A 63 4.71 7.33 11.67
C ASN A 63 4.63 8.80 12.16
N ILE A 64 3.43 9.39 12.21
CA ILE A 64 3.23 10.73 12.77
C ILE A 64 3.71 10.76 14.22
N GLU A 65 3.30 9.79 15.03
CA GLU A 65 3.68 9.74 16.45
C GLU A 65 5.19 9.59 16.64
N ARG A 66 5.84 8.79 15.79
CA ARG A 66 7.30 8.69 15.77
C ARG A 66 7.96 10.03 15.45
N ILE A 67 7.55 10.69 14.37
CA ILE A 67 8.11 11.98 13.95
C ILE A 67 7.86 13.06 15.00
N ARG A 68 6.69 13.05 15.66
CA ARG A 68 6.34 13.97 16.75
C ARG A 68 7.27 13.83 17.95
N ARG A 69 7.76 12.64 18.25
CA ARG A 69 8.70 12.43 19.38
C ARG A 69 10.13 12.75 18.99
N GLU A 70 10.56 12.31 17.81
CA GLU A 70 11.97 12.34 17.44
C GLU A 70 12.40 13.67 16.80
N ARG A 71 11.56 14.24 15.94
CA ARG A 71 11.96 15.34 15.04
C ARG A 71 11.28 16.66 15.38
N LEU A 72 9.99 16.60 15.71
CA LEU A 72 9.15 17.78 15.93
C LEU A 72 9.67 18.72 17.05
N PRO A 73 10.18 18.26 18.21
CA PRO A 73 10.64 19.17 19.26
C PRO A 73 11.85 20.00 18.82
N LYS A 74 12.75 19.40 18.02
CA LYS A 74 13.94 20.07 17.49
C LYS A 74 13.54 21.17 16.50
N GLU A 75 12.66 20.85 15.55
CA GLU A 75 12.18 21.81 14.56
C GLU A 75 11.38 22.95 15.21
N LEU A 76 10.56 22.64 16.22
CA LEU A 76 9.82 23.64 16.99
C LEU A 76 10.76 24.55 17.79
N GLY A 77 11.78 23.98 18.46
CA GLY A 77 12.78 24.77 19.17
C GLY A 77 13.53 25.74 18.25
N TYR A 78 13.94 25.25 17.07
CA TYR A 78 14.58 26.09 16.05
C TYR A 78 13.66 27.21 15.56
N ALA A 79 12.41 26.88 15.23
CA ALA A 79 11.42 27.86 14.78
C ALA A 79 11.14 28.93 15.85
N LEU A 80 10.99 28.53 17.12
CA LEU A 80 10.77 29.45 18.24
C LEU A 80 11.96 30.40 18.45
N GLN A 81 13.20 29.86 18.44
CA GLN A 81 14.41 30.69 18.54
C GLN A 81 14.51 31.69 17.40
N HIS A 82 14.19 31.26 16.18
CA HIS A 82 14.17 32.12 15.00
C HIS A 82 13.14 33.25 15.14
N GLN A 83 11.92 32.94 15.59
CA GLN A 83 10.87 33.93 15.82
C GLN A 83 11.27 34.96 16.89
N LEU A 84 11.81 34.52 18.02
CA LEU A 84 12.30 35.42 19.07
C LEU A 84 13.38 36.36 18.54
N ARG A 85 14.31 35.85 17.72
CA ARG A 85 15.36 36.67 17.10
C ARG A 85 14.80 37.76 16.19
N MET A 86 13.72 37.50 15.46
CA MET A 86 13.07 38.49 14.63
C MET A 86 12.36 39.57 15.44
N VAL A 87 11.69 39.19 16.53
CA VAL A 87 10.95 40.14 17.39
C VAL A 87 11.90 41.05 18.18
N ILE A 88 12.99 40.51 18.74
CA ILE A 88 13.94 41.27 19.57
C ILE A 88 14.85 42.19 18.74
N LYS A 89 15.09 41.88 17.46
CA LYS A 89 15.88 42.72 16.56
C LYS A 89 15.14 43.95 16.02
N ARG A 90 13.84 44.07 16.29
CA ARG A 90 13.06 45.28 15.99
C ARG A 90 13.28 46.32 17.09
#